data_AF-K9R751-F1
#
_entry.id   AF-K9R751-F1
#
_cell.length_a   1.000
_cell.length_b   1.000
_cell.length_c   1.000
_cell.angle_alpha   90.00
_cell.angle_beta   90.00
_cell.angle_gamma   90.00
#
_symmetry.space_group_name_H-M   'P 1'
#
loop_
_entity.id
_entity.type
_entity.pdbx_description
1 polymer ?
#
loop_
_entity_poly.entity_id
_entity_poly.type
_entity_poly.pdbx_seq_one_letter_code
_entity_poly.pdbx_strand_id
1 'polypeptide(L)' 'MHPILKVDISELSVSERIQLAEDLWDSILAEGNTDVPLRESQKQELDRRLELHRQNPQQGSTWEEVKQRLGFDK' A
#
# COMPACT_ATOMS: atom_id res chain seq x y z
N MET A 1 12.79 3.00 -21.15
CA MET A 1 11.95 3.77 -20.20
C MET A 1 10.53 3.25 -20.33
N HIS A 2 9.93 2.77 -19.24
CA HIS A 2 8.54 2.27 -19.25
C HIS A 2 7.60 3.47 -19.37
N PRO A 3 6.82 3.64 -20.46
CA PRO A 3 6.11 4.88 -20.75
C PRO A 3 4.75 4.89 -20.05
N ILE A 4 4.76 4.63 -18.74
CA ILE A 4 3.55 4.83 -17.91
C ILE A 4 3.36 6.33 -17.68
N LEU A 5 4.46 7.08 -17.62
CA LEU A 5 4.46 8.53 -17.42
C LEU A 5 4.89 9.24 -18.71
N LYS A 6 4.17 10.30 -19.05
CA LYS A 6 4.49 11.19 -20.18
C LYS A 6 5.60 12.20 -19.83
N VAL A 7 6.12 12.14 -18.60
CA VAL A 7 7.15 13.02 -18.05
C VAL A 7 8.38 12.17 -17.72
N ASP A 8 9.57 12.69 -18.03
CA ASP A 8 10.81 12.09 -17.57
C ASP A 8 11.06 12.48 -16.11
N ILE A 9 10.99 11.50 -15.20
CA ILE A 9 11.10 11.72 -13.76
C ILE A 9 12.51 12.19 -13.37
N SER A 10 13.55 11.86 -14.15
CA SER A 10 14.93 12.27 -13.82
C SER A 10 15.15 13.78 -13.92
N GLU A 11 14.34 14.46 -14.73
CA GLU A 11 14.41 15.91 -14.95
C GLU A 11 13.67 16.71 -13.87
N LEU A 12 12.86 16.04 -13.04
CA LEU A 12 12.09 16.69 -11.97
C LEU A 12 12.95 16.92 -10.73
N SER A 13 12.79 18.08 -10.10
CA SER A 13 13.31 18.32 -8.74
C SER A 13 12.65 17.38 -7.72
N VAL A 14 13.23 17.29 -6.52
CA VAL A 14 12.65 16.47 -5.42
C VAL A 14 11.21 16.88 -5.13
N SER A 15 10.94 18.18 -5.06
CA SER A 15 9.60 18.71 -4.77
C SER A 15 8.59 18.34 -5.86
N GLU A 16 8.98 18.45 -7.13
CA GLU A 16 8.10 18.07 -8.26
C GLU A 16 7.83 16.57 -8.29
N ARG A 17 8.79 15.73 -7.90
CA ARG A 17 8.55 14.29 -7.77
C ARG A 17 7.59 13.96 -6.64
N ILE A 18 7.66 14.69 -5.52
CA ILE A 18 6.70 14.54 -4.42
C ILE A 18 5.31 14.94 -4.87
N GLN A 19 5.17 16.10 -5.54
CA GLN A 19 3.89 16.56 -6.07
C GLN A 19 3.31 15.58 -7.08
N LEU A 20 4.13 15.06 -8.00
CA LEU A 20 3.68 14.06 -8.98
C LEU A 20 3.20 12.78 -8.28
N ALA A 21 3.86 12.34 -7.21
CA ALA A 21 3.43 11.17 -6.45
C ALA A 21 2.06 11.41 -5.77
N GLU A 22 1.83 12.60 -5.23
CA GLU A 22 0.55 13.01 -4.65
C GLU A 22 -0.54 13.09 -5.72
N ASP A 23 -0.29 13.77 -6.84
CA ASP A 23 -1.25 13.91 -7.95
C ASP A 23 -1.66 12.55 -8.53
N LEU A 24 -0.69 11.63 -8.67
CA LEU A 24 -0.96 10.25 -9.11
C LEU A 24 -1.80 9.51 -8.07
N TRP A 25 -1.51 9.69 -6.78
CA TRP A 25 -2.28 9.06 -5.72
C TRP A 25 -3.73 9.58 -5.69
N ASP A 26 -3.93 10.88 -5.81
CA ASP A 26 -5.25 11.52 -5.87
C ASP A 26 -6.04 11.08 -7.10
N SER A 27 -5.37 10.86 -8.24
CA SER A 27 -6.03 10.37 -9.46
C SER A 27 -6.69 9.00 -9.27
N ILE A 28 -6.04 8.09 -8.53
CA ILE A 28 -6.58 6.76 -8.23
C ILE A 28 -7.87 6.88 -7.39
N LEU A 29 -7.90 7.80 -6.44
CA LEU A 29 -9.08 8.06 -5.61
C LEU A 29 -10.21 8.68 -6.45
N ALA A 30 -9.88 9.62 -7.34
CA ALA A 30 -10.84 10.32 -8.19
C ALA A 30 -11.48 9.42 -9.27
N GLU A 31 -10.75 8.42 -9.78
CA GLU A 31 -11.23 7.46 -10.78
C GLU A 31 -12.28 6.47 -10.25
N GLY A 32 -12.54 6.47 -8.94
CA GLY A 32 -13.73 5.83 -8.34
C GLY A 32 -13.79 4.30 -8.42
N ASN A 33 -12.75 3.65 -8.94
CA ASN A 33 -12.63 2.20 -9.05
C ASN A 33 -11.78 1.63 -7.90
N THR A 34 -12.07 2.10 -6.68
CA THR A 34 -11.38 1.67 -5.45
C THR A 34 -11.89 0.33 -4.91
N ASP A 35 -12.93 -0.24 -5.53
CA ASP A 35 -13.38 -1.59 -5.23
C ASP A 35 -12.35 -2.59 -5.77
N VAL A 36 -11.40 -2.98 -4.91
CA VAL A 36 -10.50 -4.12 -5.19
C VAL A 36 -11.36 -5.38 -5.10
N PRO A 37 -11.69 -6.05 -6.23
CA PRO A 37 -12.61 -7.17 -6.19
C PRO A 37 -11.98 -8.32 -5.40
N LEU A 38 -12.54 -8.58 -4.22
CA LEU A 38 -12.15 -9.71 -3.40
C LEU A 38 -12.97 -10.94 -3.79
N ARG A 39 -12.29 -12.06 -4.03
CA ARG A 39 -12.94 -13.37 -4.12
C ARG A 39 -13.53 -13.73 -2.77
N GLU A 40 -14.58 -14.53 -2.76
CA GLU A 40 -15.23 -14.99 -1.52
C GLU A 40 -14.25 -15.68 -0.56
N SER A 41 -13.29 -16.46 -1.08
CA SER A 41 -12.24 -17.08 -0.26
C SER A 41 -11.32 -16.06 0.44
N GLN A 42 -11.09 -14.89 -0.18
CA GLN A 42 -10.29 -13.82 0.42
C GLN A 42 -11.09 -13.11 1.52
N LYS A 43 -12.38 -12.85 1.30
CA LYS A 43 -13.26 -12.27 2.33
C LYS A 43 -13.34 -13.17 3.56
N GLN A 44 -13.54 -14.47 3.36
CA GLN A 44 -13.57 -15.46 4.45
C GLN A 44 -12.27 -15.49 5.25
N GLU A 45 -11.10 -15.43 4.60
CA GLU A 45 -9.82 -15.40 5.31
C GLU A 45 -9.62 -14.08 6.08
N LEU A 46 -10.09 -12.95 5.54
CA LEU A 46 -10.05 -11.67 6.25
C LEU A 46 -10.93 -11.70 7.50
N ASP A 47 -12.15 -12.22 7.39
CA ASP A 47 -13.06 -12.38 8.54
C ASP A 47 -12.45 -13.30 9.60
N ARG A 48 -11.86 -14.43 9.19
CA ARG A 48 -11.18 -15.36 10.10
C ARG A 48 -10.03 -14.70 10.83
N ARG A 49 -9.17 -13.96 10.12
CA ARG A 49 -8.01 -13.27 10.71
C ARG A 49 -8.43 -12.15 11.65
N LEU A 50 -9.49 -11.42 11.29
CA LEU A 50 -10.03 -10.35 12.12
C LEU A 50 -10.57 -10.89 13.44
N GLU A 51 -11.26 -12.03 13.41
CA GLU A 51 -11.76 -12.68 14.63
C GLU A 51 -10.63 -13.20 15.52
N LEU A 52 -9.61 -13.83 14.94
CA LEU A 52 -8.42 -14.26 15.70
C LEU A 52 -7.71 -13.07 16.36
N HIS A 53 -7.59 -11.94 15.66
CA HIS A 53 -7.01 -10.74 16.22
C HIS A 53 -7.86 -10.14 17.35
N ARG A 54 -9.20 -10.16 17.26
CA ARG A 54 -10.08 -9.72 18.36
C ARG A 54 -9.89 -10.57 19.61
N GLN A 55 -9.73 -11.88 19.44
CA GLN A 55 -9.51 -12.82 20.54
C GLN A 55 -8.09 -12.70 21.14
N ASN A 56 -7.09 -12.39 20.30
CA ASN A 56 -5.71 -12.17 20.73
C ASN A 56 -5.06 -10.99 19.99
N PRO A 57 -5.23 -9.76 20.52
CA PRO A 57 -4.69 -8.55 19.90
C PRO A 57 -3.15 -8.52 19.79
N GLN A 58 -2.44 -9.37 20.54
CA GLN A 58 -0.97 -9.45 20.53
C GLN A 58 -0.44 -10.49 19.53
N GLN A 59 -1.32 -11.16 18.77
CA GLN A 59 -0.90 -12.15 17.79
C GLN A 59 -0.26 -11.52 16.53
N GLY A 60 -0.45 -10.21 16.32
CA GLY A 60 0.20 -9.46 15.26
C GLY A 60 1.67 -9.15 15.57
N SER A 61 2.43 -8.81 14.53
CA SER A 61 3.76 -8.22 14.72
C SER A 61 3.68 -6.70 14.75
N THR A 62 4.49 -6.06 15.58
CA THR A 62 4.67 -4.61 15.53
C THR A 62 5.31 -4.20 14.21
N TRP A 63 5.20 -2.92 13.86
CA TRP A 63 5.84 -2.44 12.64
C TRP A 63 7.36 -2.57 12.71
N GLU A 64 7.95 -2.35 13.89
CA GLU A 64 9.35 -2.58 14.17
C GLU A 64 9.73 -4.04 13.90
N GLU A 65 9.00 -5.02 14.45
CA GLU A 65 9.25 -6.46 14.23
C GLU A 65 9.20 -6.85 12.74
N VAL A 66 8.30 -6.23 11.99
CA VAL A 66 8.19 -6.45 10.54
C VAL A 66 9.40 -5.85 9.81
N LYS A 67 9.85 -4.64 10.16
CA LYS A 67 11.06 -4.03 9.57
C LYS A 67 12.30 -4.89 9.79
N GLN A 68 12.47 -5.43 11.01
CA GLN A 68 13.63 -6.29 11.29
C GLN A 68 13.61 -7.53 10.40
N ARG A 69 12.44 -8.16 10.26
CA ARG A 69 12.24 -9.35 9.42
C ARG A 69 12.53 -9.08 7.95
N LEU A 70 12.19 -7.89 7.47
CA LEU A 70 12.39 -7.47 6.07
C LEU A 70 13.78 -6.86 5.84
N GLY A 71 14.62 -6.74 6.87
CA GLY A 71 15.97 -6.20 6.76
C GLY A 71 16.03 -4.68 6.58
N PHE A 72 14.99 -3.96 6.99
CA PHE A 72 14.95 -2.49 6.98
C PHE A 72 15.63 -1.85 8.21
N ASP A 73 16.20 -2.66 9.10
CA ASP A 73 16.85 -2.26 10.36
C ASP A 73 18.35 -1.91 10.21
N LYS A 74 18.79 -1.43 9.05
CA LYS A 74 20.18 -0.96 8.86
C LYS A 74 20.32 0.54 9.08
#